data_AF-A0A4V3C3F1-F1
#
_entry.id   AF-A0A4V3C3F1-F1
#
_cell.length_a   1.000
_cell.length_b   1.000
_cell.length_c   1.000
_cell.angle_alpha   90.00
_cell.angle_beta   90.00
_cell.angle_gamma   90.00
#
_symmetry.space_group_name_H-M   'P 1'
#
loop_
_entity.id
_entity.type
_entity.pdbx_description
1 polymer ?
#
loop_
_entity_poly.entity_id
_entity_poly.type
_entity_poly.pdbx_seq_one_letter_code
_entity_poly.pdbx_strand_id
1 'polypeptide(L)'
;MFMNKLSCTIVALVVCLTLTAKATTPVHANSDTYQKAEALLKNQIMAEAAWAMQQKPVTITAASSARSAGGLHDFFSEADYFWPDPKNPDGPYINRDGLTNPDNFVEHRKAMIRFSKIIGALASAYKITHDDKYVKQAVVHLRAWFINRETLMNPNLEYSQAVKGLFTGRNYGIIDTIHLMEVAQGVIVMEKSAALDPKTTEGIKSWFNAYTTWLNTSQKGLQEKNVKNNHTTCWTMQVASFAKLCGNKAMLDSCTNRFKQVLLPNQMGLDGSFPLELSRTKPYGYSIFNLDAMVTLCQILSSSSQNLWAYETADGKSIKKGIAYLYPYIADKSTWPLKADVMYWDNWPVAQPFLLFGAAAYQNTDWYAAWAKLDHDPKVEEVIRNLPIRHPLIWM
;
A
#
# COMPACT_ATOMS: atom_id res chain seq x y z
N MET A 1 30.47 -34.65 -81.52
CA MET A 1 29.20 -33.90 -81.54
C MET A 1 29.02 -33.29 -80.17
N PHE A 2 29.48 -32.05 -79.99
CA PHE A 2 29.40 -31.32 -78.73
C PHE A 2 27.98 -30.76 -78.56
N MET A 3 27.35 -30.99 -77.42
CA MET A 3 26.11 -30.29 -77.04
C MET A 3 26.20 -29.80 -75.60
N ASN A 4 26.26 -28.47 -75.51
CA ASN A 4 26.06 -27.62 -74.34
C ASN A 4 24.74 -27.94 -73.63
N LYS A 5 24.76 -27.89 -72.29
CA LYS A 5 23.62 -27.41 -71.50
C LYS A 5 24.11 -26.43 -70.44
N LEU A 6 23.90 -25.14 -70.73
CA LEU A 6 23.87 -24.07 -69.73
C LEU A 6 22.75 -24.37 -68.72
N SER A 7 23.07 -24.33 -67.43
CA SER A 7 22.08 -24.22 -66.36
C SER A 7 22.20 -22.83 -65.75
N CYS A 8 21.18 -21.99 -65.98
CA CYS A 8 21.01 -20.72 -65.29
C CYS A 8 20.57 -20.97 -63.85
N THR A 9 21.41 -20.60 -62.88
CA THR A 9 21.03 -20.54 -61.47
C THR A 9 20.57 -19.13 -61.15
N ILE A 10 19.27 -18.93 -60.91
CA ILE A 10 18.71 -17.69 -60.36
C ILE A 10 18.98 -17.69 -58.86
N VAL A 11 19.82 -16.78 -58.40
CA VAL A 11 20.04 -16.51 -56.96
C VAL A 11 18.98 -15.50 -56.51
N ALA A 12 18.00 -15.96 -55.74
CA ALA A 12 17.06 -15.08 -55.04
C ALA A 12 17.73 -14.55 -53.77
N LEU A 13 18.01 -13.24 -53.75
CA LEU A 13 18.54 -12.54 -52.57
C LEU A 13 17.40 -12.30 -51.57
N VAL A 14 17.33 -13.09 -50.51
CA VAL A 14 16.42 -12.84 -49.39
C VAL A 14 17.07 -11.81 -48.47
N VAL A 15 16.58 -10.57 -48.51
CA VAL A 15 16.95 -9.51 -47.57
C VAL A 15 16.21 -9.76 -46.25
N CYS A 16 16.88 -10.34 -45.27
CA CYS A 16 16.40 -10.37 -43.88
C CYS A 16 16.56 -8.98 -43.27
N LEU A 17 15.47 -8.21 -43.23
CA LEU A 17 15.34 -7.03 -42.39
C LEU A 17 15.23 -7.49 -40.93
N THR A 18 16.35 -7.47 -40.21
CA THR A 18 16.37 -7.63 -38.76
C THR A 18 15.82 -6.36 -38.11
N LEU A 19 14.52 -6.37 -37.81
CA LEU A 19 13.93 -5.44 -36.86
C LEU A 19 14.56 -5.69 -35.48
N THR A 20 15.57 -4.90 -35.14
CA THR A 20 16.08 -4.82 -33.77
C THR A 20 14.98 -4.21 -32.91
N ALA A 21 14.19 -5.06 -32.24
CA ALA A 21 13.35 -4.62 -31.15
C ALA A 21 14.25 -3.97 -30.10
N LYS A 22 14.12 -2.66 -29.89
CA LYS A 22 14.71 -2.01 -28.72
C LYS A 22 14.14 -2.70 -27.49
N ALA A 23 14.98 -3.42 -26.76
CA ALA A 23 14.63 -3.96 -25.46
C ALA A 23 14.17 -2.79 -24.58
N THR A 24 12.88 -2.76 -24.24
CA THR A 24 12.35 -1.85 -23.25
C THR A 24 12.91 -2.27 -21.90
N THR A 25 13.69 -1.38 -21.29
CA THR A 25 14.19 -1.54 -19.92
C THR A 25 13.02 -1.84 -18.99
N PRO A 26 13.17 -2.78 -18.04
CA PRO A 26 12.13 -3.06 -17.06
C PRO A 26 11.76 -1.76 -16.32
N VAL A 27 10.46 -1.50 -16.21
CA VAL A 27 9.85 -0.28 -15.65
C VAL A 27 10.14 -0.10 -14.14
N HIS A 28 10.81 -1.06 -13.51
CA HIS A 28 11.02 -1.09 -12.06
C HIS A 28 12.50 -1.25 -11.74
N ALA A 29 12.98 -0.32 -10.90
CA ALA A 29 14.35 -0.03 -10.49
C ALA A 29 15.19 0.78 -11.50
N ASN A 30 15.08 2.11 -11.44
CA ASN A 30 16.27 2.92 -11.66
C ASN A 30 17.27 2.53 -10.55
N SER A 31 18.32 1.80 -10.93
CA SER A 31 19.30 1.24 -10.00
C SER A 31 19.95 2.32 -9.12
N ASP A 32 20.08 3.55 -9.62
CA ASP A 32 20.67 4.67 -8.87
C ASP A 32 19.80 5.11 -7.68
N THR A 33 18.51 5.38 -7.90
CA THR A 33 17.61 5.79 -6.80
C THR A 33 17.47 4.68 -5.76
N TYR A 34 17.39 3.43 -6.21
CA TYR A 34 17.37 2.27 -5.31
C TYR A 34 18.65 2.20 -4.46
N GLN A 35 19.83 2.26 -5.07
CA GLN A 35 21.11 2.19 -4.36
C GLN A 35 21.26 3.32 -3.34
N LYS A 36 20.84 4.54 -3.69
CA LYS A 36 20.86 5.68 -2.77
C LYS A 36 19.88 5.51 -1.61
N ALA A 37 18.67 5.01 -1.86
CA ALA A 37 17.70 4.71 -0.81
C ALA A 37 18.19 3.56 0.10
N GLU A 38 18.78 2.51 -0.47
CA GLU A 38 19.37 1.41 0.29
C GLU A 38 20.49 1.92 1.19
N ALA A 39 21.45 2.69 0.65
CA ALA A 39 22.54 3.25 1.42
C ALA A 39 22.06 4.10 2.60
N LEU A 40 21.01 4.92 2.38
CA LEU A 40 20.41 5.76 3.42
C LEU A 40 19.75 4.92 4.52
N LEU A 41 18.95 3.93 4.14
CA LEU A 41 18.11 3.17 5.08
C LEU A 41 18.81 1.96 5.71
N LYS A 42 19.97 1.54 5.20
CA LYS A 42 20.62 0.28 5.60
C LYS A 42 20.77 0.12 7.11
N ASN A 43 21.27 1.14 7.80
CA ASN A 43 21.47 1.06 9.26
C ASN A 43 20.15 0.93 10.02
N GLN A 44 19.12 1.71 9.63
CA GLN A 44 17.78 1.63 10.20
C GLN A 44 17.18 0.24 9.97
N ILE A 45 17.21 -0.27 8.73
CA ILE A 45 16.68 -1.59 8.37
C ILE A 45 17.32 -2.69 9.21
N MET A 46 18.64 -2.66 9.39
CA MET A 46 19.33 -3.67 10.17
C MET A 46 18.98 -3.58 11.67
N ALA A 47 18.77 -2.37 12.21
CA ALA A 47 18.31 -2.19 13.58
C ALA A 47 16.86 -2.68 13.78
N GLU A 48 15.95 -2.34 12.87
CA GLU A 48 14.56 -2.81 12.87
C GLU A 48 14.50 -4.33 12.72
N ALA A 49 15.32 -4.93 11.86
CA ALA A 49 15.40 -6.37 11.70
C ALA A 49 15.95 -7.05 12.96
N ALA A 50 16.96 -6.48 13.62
CA ALA A 50 17.45 -6.99 14.90
C ALA A 50 16.37 -6.98 15.98
N TRP A 51 15.56 -5.91 16.05
CA TRP A 51 14.38 -5.85 16.91
C TRP A 51 13.34 -6.92 16.52
N ALA A 52 13.03 -7.04 15.23
CA ALA A 52 12.04 -7.99 14.70
C ALA A 52 12.42 -9.45 15.00
N MET A 53 13.71 -9.79 14.95
CA MET A 53 14.24 -11.11 15.30
C MET A 53 14.00 -11.52 16.76
N GLN A 54 13.76 -10.56 17.65
CA GLN A 54 13.48 -10.81 19.07
C GLN A 54 11.98 -10.91 19.37
N GLN A 55 11.12 -10.62 18.39
CA GLN A 55 9.69 -10.54 18.61
C GLN A 55 9.01 -11.91 18.63
N LYS A 56 8.00 -12.05 19.49
CA LYS A 56 7.03 -13.15 19.43
C LYS A 56 5.77 -12.72 18.66
N PRO A 57 5.05 -13.68 18.03
CA PRO A 57 3.76 -13.39 17.43
C PRO A 57 2.76 -12.83 18.45
N VAL A 58 2.09 -11.77 18.05
CA VAL A 58 0.91 -11.21 18.73
C VAL A 58 -0.09 -10.94 17.62
N THR A 59 -1.24 -11.61 17.66
CA THR A 59 -2.31 -11.48 16.68
C THR A 59 -3.53 -10.81 17.33
N ILE A 60 -4.61 -10.65 16.58
CA ILE A 60 -5.85 -10.08 17.12
C ILE A 60 -6.43 -10.87 18.29
N THR A 61 -6.15 -12.18 18.41
CA THR A 61 -6.71 -13.01 19.50
C THR A 61 -6.08 -12.70 20.87
N ALA A 62 -5.03 -11.88 20.91
CA ALA A 62 -4.36 -11.47 22.14
C ALA A 62 -5.11 -10.37 22.92
N ALA A 63 -6.11 -9.73 22.31
CA ALA A 63 -6.94 -8.71 22.94
C ALA A 63 -8.40 -8.88 22.54
N SER A 64 -9.31 -8.34 23.34
CA SER A 64 -10.72 -8.28 23.00
C SER A 64 -11.35 -7.03 23.59
N SER A 65 -12.51 -6.64 23.06
CA SER A 65 -13.31 -5.55 23.59
C SER A 65 -14.70 -6.05 23.91
N ALA A 66 -15.21 -5.74 25.10
CA ALA A 66 -16.60 -5.99 25.46
C ALA A 66 -17.60 -5.21 24.58
N ARG A 67 -17.12 -4.22 23.80
CA ARG A 67 -17.92 -3.46 22.83
C ARG A 67 -17.96 -4.11 21.44
N SER A 68 -17.21 -5.20 21.23
CA SER A 68 -17.24 -5.95 19.96
C SER A 68 -18.46 -6.87 19.90
N ALA A 69 -19.09 -6.94 18.73
CA ALA A 69 -20.09 -7.96 18.40
C ALA A 69 -19.48 -9.20 17.71
N GLY A 70 -18.17 -9.18 17.42
CA GLY A 70 -17.45 -10.26 16.78
C GLY A 70 -16.86 -11.29 17.76
N GLY A 71 -16.44 -12.43 17.22
CA GLY A 71 -15.76 -13.47 17.98
C GLY A 71 -14.25 -13.22 18.14
N LEU A 72 -13.56 -14.16 18.81
CA LEU A 72 -12.12 -14.09 19.10
C LEU A 72 -11.24 -13.84 17.86
N HIS A 73 -11.64 -14.43 16.72
CA HIS A 73 -10.90 -14.35 15.45
C HIS A 73 -11.37 -13.19 14.55
N ASP A 74 -12.26 -12.32 15.01
CA ASP A 74 -12.75 -11.20 14.21
C ASP A 74 -12.04 -9.90 14.57
N PHE A 75 -11.58 -9.18 13.56
CA PHE A 75 -10.97 -7.88 13.77
C PHE A 75 -12.03 -6.85 14.20
N PHE A 76 -11.75 -6.13 15.29
CA PHE A 76 -12.60 -5.10 15.84
C PHE A 76 -11.84 -3.78 15.99
N SER A 77 -12.50 -2.70 15.64
CA SER A 77 -12.04 -1.34 15.90
C SER A 77 -13.24 -0.40 16.02
N GLU A 78 -13.01 0.79 16.56
CA GLU A 78 -14.04 1.83 16.67
C GLU A 78 -13.75 2.98 15.71
N ALA A 79 -14.80 3.62 15.22
CA ALA A 79 -14.67 4.75 14.31
C ALA A 79 -13.96 5.93 15.00
N ASP A 80 -12.85 6.36 14.42
CA ASP A 80 -11.94 7.31 15.09
C ASP A 80 -12.58 8.64 15.49
N TYR A 81 -13.53 9.12 14.72
CA TYR A 81 -14.10 10.46 14.87
C TYR A 81 -15.48 10.47 15.52
N PHE A 82 -15.88 9.38 16.19
CA PHE A 82 -17.17 9.30 16.88
C PHE A 82 -17.00 9.45 18.39
N TRP A 83 -17.76 10.38 18.97
CA TRP A 83 -17.67 10.80 20.37
C TRP A 83 -19.02 10.69 21.08
N PRO A 84 -19.03 10.51 22.41
CA PRO A 84 -20.25 10.68 23.21
C PRO A 84 -20.92 12.02 22.91
N ASP A 85 -22.24 12.03 22.77
CA ASP A 85 -23.02 13.26 22.67
C ASP A 85 -23.18 13.87 24.07
N PRO A 86 -22.64 15.08 24.36
CA PRO A 86 -22.82 15.72 25.65
C PRO A 86 -24.29 16.00 25.99
N LYS A 87 -25.17 16.09 24.97
CA LYS A 87 -26.61 16.33 25.14
C LYS A 87 -27.39 15.04 25.37
N ASN A 88 -26.83 13.89 25.01
CA ASN A 88 -27.44 12.58 25.23
C ASN A 88 -26.33 11.53 25.48
N PRO A 89 -25.75 11.48 26.69
CA PRO A 89 -24.58 10.64 26.99
C PRO A 89 -24.81 9.13 26.77
N ASP A 90 -26.06 8.68 26.90
CA ASP A 90 -26.47 7.29 26.68
C ASP A 90 -26.86 7.00 25.22
N GLY A 91 -26.97 8.04 24.40
CA GLY A 91 -27.36 7.96 23.00
C GLY A 91 -26.24 7.51 22.05
N PRO A 92 -26.56 7.47 20.74
CA PRO A 92 -25.58 7.23 19.69
C PRO A 92 -24.42 8.24 19.73
N TYR A 93 -23.21 7.77 19.40
CA TYR A 93 -22.08 8.68 19.23
C TYR A 93 -22.27 9.60 18.02
N ILE A 94 -21.69 10.80 18.11
CA ILE A 94 -21.74 11.84 17.08
C ILE A 94 -20.38 12.00 16.39
N ASN A 95 -20.41 12.31 15.09
CA ASN A 95 -19.19 12.52 14.31
C ASN A 95 -18.57 13.89 14.60
N ARG A 96 -17.25 13.92 14.80
CA ARG A 96 -16.41 15.12 14.91
C ARG A 96 -15.18 14.94 14.03
N ASP A 97 -15.31 15.28 12.75
CA ASP A 97 -14.28 15.04 11.75
C ASP A 97 -12.88 15.53 12.19
N GLY A 98 -11.87 14.69 11.97
CA GLY A 98 -10.48 14.98 12.32
C GLY A 98 -10.14 14.87 13.81
N LEU A 99 -11.11 14.80 14.72
CA LEU A 99 -10.86 14.68 16.16
C LEU A 99 -10.92 13.23 16.60
N THR A 100 -9.76 12.60 16.82
CA THR A 100 -9.69 11.20 17.23
C THR A 100 -10.09 11.02 18.69
N ASN A 101 -11.06 10.14 18.94
CA ASN A 101 -11.49 9.75 20.28
C ASN A 101 -10.41 8.87 20.94
N PRO A 102 -9.76 9.32 22.03
CA PRO A 102 -8.71 8.56 22.71
C PRO A 102 -9.25 7.32 23.46
N ASP A 103 -10.55 7.23 23.71
CA ASP A 103 -11.17 6.11 24.44
C ASP A 103 -11.49 4.90 23.55
N ASN A 104 -11.18 5.01 22.26
CA ASN A 104 -11.38 3.94 21.29
C ASN A 104 -10.51 2.73 21.63
N PHE A 105 -11.07 1.55 21.40
CA PHE A 105 -10.32 0.31 21.38
C PHE A 105 -9.42 0.28 20.14
N VAL A 106 -8.10 0.22 20.36
CA VAL A 106 -7.08 0.29 19.31
C VAL A 106 -6.14 -0.92 19.25
N GLU A 107 -6.33 -1.92 20.12
CA GLU A 107 -5.35 -3.00 20.30
C GLU A 107 -5.20 -3.91 19.06
N HIS A 108 -6.29 -4.20 18.34
CA HIS A 108 -6.19 -4.98 17.09
C HIS A 108 -5.42 -4.21 16.00
N ARG A 109 -5.66 -2.89 15.90
CA ARG A 109 -4.92 -2.01 14.99
C ARG A 109 -3.44 -1.97 15.34
N LYS A 110 -3.10 -1.81 16.63
CA LYS A 110 -1.71 -1.85 17.11
C LYS A 110 -1.04 -3.19 16.79
N ALA A 111 -1.72 -4.31 17.02
CA ALA A 111 -1.21 -5.64 16.67
C ALA A 111 -0.91 -5.76 15.16
N MET A 112 -1.81 -5.25 14.31
CA MET A 112 -1.65 -5.30 12.85
C MET A 112 -0.53 -4.40 12.33
N ILE A 113 -0.43 -3.17 12.84
CA ILE A 113 0.69 -2.27 12.53
C ILE A 113 2.00 -2.90 12.96
N ARG A 114 2.08 -3.45 14.17
CA ARG A 114 3.26 -4.16 14.67
C ARG A 114 3.63 -5.33 13.77
N PHE A 115 2.66 -6.10 13.32
CA PHE A 115 2.88 -7.21 12.39
C PHE A 115 3.46 -6.74 11.05
N SER A 116 2.91 -5.67 10.47
CA SER A 116 3.48 -5.07 9.24
C SER A 116 4.89 -4.56 9.44
N LYS A 117 5.19 -3.92 10.58
CA LYS A 117 6.56 -3.50 10.92
C LYS A 117 7.54 -4.67 11.00
N ILE A 118 7.15 -5.76 11.66
CA ILE A 118 7.99 -6.96 11.78
C ILE A 118 8.26 -7.58 10.40
N ILE A 119 7.22 -7.79 9.59
CA ILE A 119 7.39 -8.42 8.28
C ILE A 119 8.15 -7.51 7.31
N GLY A 120 7.87 -6.21 7.31
CA GLY A 120 8.58 -5.23 6.50
C GLY A 120 10.08 -5.18 6.82
N ALA A 121 10.44 -5.15 8.11
CA ALA A 121 11.84 -5.14 8.56
C ALA A 121 12.58 -6.43 8.16
N LEU A 122 11.98 -7.60 8.42
CA LEU A 122 12.57 -8.89 8.08
C LEU A 122 12.72 -9.06 6.56
N ALA A 123 11.72 -8.69 5.77
CA ALA A 123 11.77 -8.76 4.32
C ALA A 123 12.82 -7.79 3.74
N SER A 124 12.95 -6.59 4.32
CA SER A 124 13.97 -5.62 3.91
C SER A 124 15.38 -6.11 4.18
N ALA A 125 15.63 -6.68 5.37
CA ALA A 125 16.92 -7.27 5.68
C ALA A 125 17.24 -8.48 4.78
N TYR A 126 16.26 -9.36 4.53
CA TYR A 126 16.43 -10.46 3.58
C TYR A 126 16.73 -9.96 2.16
N LYS A 127 16.09 -8.89 1.69
CA LYS A 127 16.35 -8.32 0.37
C LYS A 127 17.81 -7.84 0.23
N ILE A 128 18.38 -7.25 1.28
CA ILE A 128 19.74 -6.71 1.27
C ILE A 128 20.79 -7.80 1.49
N THR A 129 20.54 -8.76 2.40
CA THR A 129 21.57 -9.72 2.83
C THR A 129 21.41 -11.11 2.27
N HIS A 130 20.22 -11.44 1.73
CA HIS A 130 19.84 -12.80 1.30
C HIS A 130 19.97 -13.87 2.40
N ASP A 131 19.83 -13.48 3.68
CA ASP A 131 19.98 -14.39 4.82
C ASP A 131 18.62 -14.98 5.24
N ASP A 132 18.47 -16.28 5.04
CA ASP A 132 17.24 -17.03 5.34
C ASP A 132 16.81 -16.98 6.81
N LYS A 133 17.66 -16.55 7.76
CA LYS A 133 17.23 -16.40 9.15
C LYS A 133 16.05 -15.44 9.30
N TYR A 134 15.99 -14.40 8.47
CA TYR A 134 14.90 -13.42 8.49
C TYR A 134 13.60 -14.04 7.97
N VAL A 135 13.70 -14.89 6.94
CA VAL A 135 12.56 -15.63 6.38
C VAL A 135 12.01 -16.62 7.41
N LYS A 136 12.90 -17.38 8.07
CA LYS A 136 12.51 -18.32 9.14
C LYS A 136 11.74 -17.61 10.26
N GLN A 137 12.20 -16.43 10.68
CA GLN A 137 11.48 -15.63 11.67
C GLN A 137 10.13 -15.12 11.13
N ALA A 138 10.08 -14.62 9.90
CA ALA A 138 8.85 -14.12 9.30
C ALA A 138 7.77 -15.21 9.23
N VAL A 139 8.15 -16.45 8.89
CA VAL A 139 7.25 -17.62 8.84
C VAL A 139 6.52 -17.84 10.18
N VAL A 140 7.19 -17.62 11.32
CA VAL A 140 6.56 -17.76 12.65
C VAL A 140 5.39 -16.79 12.81
N HIS A 141 5.57 -15.54 12.39
CA HIS A 141 4.52 -14.52 12.46
C HIS A 141 3.42 -14.76 11.42
N LEU A 142 3.77 -15.09 10.17
CA LEU A 142 2.82 -15.34 9.08
C LEU A 142 1.89 -16.51 9.41
N ARG A 143 2.43 -17.61 9.95
CA ARG A 143 1.61 -18.76 10.37
C ARG A 143 0.66 -18.40 11.48
N ALA A 144 1.10 -17.63 12.48
CA ALA A 144 0.24 -17.19 13.58
C ALA A 144 -0.95 -16.36 13.09
N TRP A 145 -0.73 -15.42 12.17
CA TRP A 145 -1.78 -14.51 11.68
C TRP A 145 -2.77 -15.17 10.70
N PHE A 146 -2.32 -16.14 9.89
CA PHE A 146 -3.12 -16.61 8.75
C PHE A 146 -3.50 -18.10 8.78
N ILE A 147 -2.80 -18.93 9.55
CA ILE A 147 -2.89 -20.39 9.41
C ILE A 147 -3.23 -21.07 10.74
N ASN A 148 -2.55 -20.69 11.83
CA ASN A 148 -2.70 -21.34 13.11
C ASN A 148 -4.11 -21.07 13.68
N ARG A 149 -4.89 -22.14 13.85
CA ARG A 149 -6.31 -22.04 14.24
C ARG A 149 -6.57 -21.30 15.54
N GLU A 150 -5.62 -21.34 16.48
CA GLU A 150 -5.74 -20.68 17.79
C GLU A 150 -5.52 -19.16 17.73
N THR A 151 -4.85 -18.67 16.69
CA THR A 151 -4.37 -17.26 16.64
C THR A 151 -4.74 -16.52 15.36
N LEU A 152 -5.27 -17.19 14.34
CA LEU A 152 -5.53 -16.57 13.05
C LEU A 152 -6.53 -15.40 13.16
N MET A 153 -6.42 -14.46 12.22
CA MET A 153 -7.48 -13.50 11.95
C MET A 153 -8.43 -14.08 10.89
N ASN A 154 -9.74 -13.91 11.03
CA ASN A 154 -10.68 -14.25 9.97
C ASN A 154 -10.49 -13.30 8.77
N PRO A 155 -10.59 -13.78 7.51
CA PRO A 155 -10.37 -12.97 6.32
C PRO A 155 -11.58 -12.07 5.98
N ASN A 156 -12.01 -11.24 6.93
CA ASN A 156 -13.09 -10.25 6.78
C ASN A 156 -12.93 -9.10 7.78
N LEU A 157 -13.75 -8.05 7.62
CA LEU A 157 -13.79 -6.90 8.53
C LEU A 157 -15.23 -6.54 8.94
N GLU A 158 -16.02 -7.54 9.34
CA GLU A 158 -17.44 -7.35 9.65
C GLU A 158 -17.68 -6.39 10.84
N TYR A 159 -16.73 -6.30 11.77
CA TYR A 159 -16.85 -5.54 13.02
C TYR A 159 -15.85 -4.38 13.12
N SER A 160 -15.34 -3.92 11.97
CA SER A 160 -14.40 -2.80 11.91
C SER A 160 -15.09 -1.45 11.96
N GLN A 161 -14.47 -0.49 12.64
CA GLN A 161 -14.96 0.87 12.88
C GLN A 161 -16.41 0.94 13.36
N ALA A 162 -16.74 0.14 14.36
CA ALA A 162 -18.01 0.20 15.07
C ALA A 162 -18.30 1.62 15.62
N VAL A 163 -19.59 1.92 15.78
CA VAL A 163 -20.06 3.19 16.33
C VAL A 163 -21.14 2.88 17.36
N LYS A 164 -20.91 3.26 18.62
CA LYS A 164 -21.87 3.05 19.71
C LYS A 164 -23.26 3.58 19.30
N GLY A 165 -24.27 2.72 19.42
CA GLY A 165 -25.67 3.04 19.13
C GLY A 165 -26.06 3.09 17.64
N LEU A 166 -25.13 2.86 16.70
CA LEU A 166 -25.42 2.92 15.26
C LEU A 166 -24.98 1.67 14.49
N PHE A 167 -23.74 1.21 14.68
CA PHE A 167 -23.15 0.17 13.84
C PHE A 167 -22.24 -0.75 14.65
N THR A 168 -22.35 -2.05 14.46
CA THR A 168 -21.39 -3.04 14.97
C THR A 168 -20.11 -3.13 14.13
N GLY A 169 -20.16 -2.59 12.91
CA GLY A 169 -19.04 -2.40 11.99
C GLY A 169 -19.53 -1.78 10.69
N ARG A 170 -18.64 -1.15 9.91
CA ARG A 170 -19.00 -0.39 8.70
C ARG A 170 -17.93 -0.49 7.61
N ASN A 171 -18.31 -0.18 6.37
CA ASN A 171 -17.43 -0.24 5.20
C ASN A 171 -16.10 0.52 5.39
N TYR A 172 -16.15 1.70 6.01
CA TYR A 172 -14.99 2.57 6.22
C TYR A 172 -13.89 1.93 7.05
N GLY A 173 -14.19 0.87 7.82
CA GLY A 173 -13.20 0.11 8.57
C GLY A 173 -12.28 -0.75 7.71
N ILE A 174 -12.56 -0.90 6.41
CA ILE A 174 -11.64 -1.55 5.45
C ILE A 174 -10.30 -0.83 5.35
N ILE A 175 -10.25 0.46 5.69
CA ILE A 175 -9.00 1.19 5.72
C ILE A 175 -8.05 0.73 6.86
N ASP A 176 -8.55 0.07 7.91
CA ASP A 176 -7.73 -0.35 9.05
C ASP A 176 -6.72 -1.45 8.67
N THR A 177 -6.95 -2.17 7.57
CA THR A 177 -6.09 -3.27 7.09
C THR A 177 -5.10 -2.89 5.99
N ILE A 178 -4.97 -1.61 5.64
CA ILE A 178 -3.98 -1.17 4.63
C ILE A 178 -2.55 -1.63 4.96
N HIS A 179 -2.26 -1.89 6.24
CA HIS A 179 -0.99 -2.43 6.71
C HIS A 179 -0.69 -3.85 6.21
N LEU A 180 -1.71 -4.65 5.89
CA LEU A 180 -1.50 -5.99 5.33
C LEU A 180 -0.86 -5.96 3.94
N MET A 181 -0.85 -4.80 3.26
CA MET A 181 -0.15 -4.64 1.98
C MET A 181 1.35 -4.82 2.12
N GLU A 182 1.95 -4.27 3.17
CA GLU A 182 3.38 -4.42 3.46
C GLU A 182 3.73 -5.87 3.83
N VAL A 183 2.82 -6.56 4.52
CA VAL A 183 2.93 -7.99 4.80
C VAL A 183 2.90 -8.79 3.49
N ALA A 184 1.93 -8.53 2.61
CA ALA A 184 1.81 -9.21 1.33
C ALA A 184 3.05 -8.99 0.44
N GLN A 185 3.56 -7.76 0.38
CA GLN A 185 4.79 -7.44 -0.34
C GLN A 185 6.02 -8.13 0.27
N GLY A 186 6.10 -8.20 1.61
CA GLY A 186 7.16 -8.94 2.30
C GLY A 186 7.16 -10.42 1.94
N VAL A 187 5.98 -11.04 1.86
CA VAL A 187 5.84 -12.44 1.40
C VAL A 187 6.35 -12.60 -0.03
N ILE A 188 6.00 -11.70 -0.96
CA ILE A 188 6.51 -11.73 -2.34
C ILE A 188 8.04 -11.66 -2.38
N VAL A 189 8.66 -10.81 -1.55
CA VAL A 189 10.12 -10.69 -1.49
C VAL A 189 10.78 -11.98 -0.99
N MET A 190 10.13 -12.68 -0.06
CA MET A 190 10.68 -13.89 0.58
C MET A 190 10.27 -15.21 -0.08
N GLU A 191 9.28 -15.24 -0.98
CA GLU A 191 8.65 -16.49 -1.47
C GLU A 191 9.58 -17.44 -2.24
N LYS A 192 10.75 -16.97 -2.68
CA LYS A 192 11.77 -17.80 -3.34
C LYS A 192 12.75 -18.48 -2.37
N SER A 193 12.76 -18.09 -1.10
CA SER A 193 13.60 -18.72 -0.08
C SER A 193 13.07 -20.11 0.25
N ALA A 194 13.96 -21.09 0.38
CA ALA A 194 13.60 -22.44 0.81
C ALA A 194 13.08 -22.48 2.26
N ALA A 195 13.35 -21.44 3.06
CA ALA A 195 12.84 -21.33 4.43
C ALA A 195 11.33 -21.03 4.50
N LEU A 196 10.72 -20.54 3.41
CA LEU A 196 9.28 -20.36 3.30
C LEU A 196 8.69 -21.54 2.52
N ASP A 197 8.24 -22.56 3.25
CA ASP A 197 7.79 -23.81 2.63
C ASP A 197 6.51 -23.63 1.77
N PRO A 198 6.30 -24.47 0.75
CA PRO A 198 5.15 -24.35 -0.16
C PRO A 198 3.79 -24.40 0.54
N LYS A 199 3.64 -25.22 1.59
CA LYS A 199 2.36 -25.38 2.31
C LYS A 199 2.03 -24.13 3.12
N THR A 200 3.04 -23.54 3.78
CA THR A 200 2.87 -22.24 4.44
C THR A 200 2.50 -21.16 3.41
N THR A 201 3.18 -21.13 2.27
CA THR A 201 2.88 -20.16 1.18
C THR A 201 1.44 -20.30 0.67
N GLU A 202 0.99 -21.53 0.42
CA GLU A 202 -0.38 -21.82 0.00
C GLU A 202 -1.40 -21.35 1.05
N GLY A 203 -1.16 -21.61 2.34
CA GLY A 203 -2.04 -21.16 3.42
C GLY A 203 -2.16 -19.63 3.50
N ILE A 204 -1.05 -18.91 3.35
CA ILE A 204 -1.03 -17.44 3.30
C ILE A 204 -1.81 -16.93 2.08
N LYS A 205 -1.52 -17.45 0.89
CA LYS A 205 -2.21 -17.02 -0.35
C LYS A 205 -3.71 -17.36 -0.31
N SER A 206 -4.09 -18.48 0.31
CA SER A 206 -5.48 -18.86 0.53
C SER A 206 -6.22 -17.83 1.40
N TRP A 207 -5.59 -17.37 2.48
CA TRP A 207 -6.15 -16.33 3.34
C TRP A 207 -6.37 -15.01 2.57
N PHE A 208 -5.36 -14.54 1.83
CA PHE A 208 -5.46 -13.31 1.04
C PHE A 208 -6.48 -13.42 -0.12
N ASN A 209 -6.62 -14.58 -0.74
CA ASN A 209 -7.66 -14.84 -1.74
C ASN A 209 -9.06 -14.79 -1.12
N ALA A 210 -9.25 -15.40 0.05
CA ALA A 210 -10.52 -15.35 0.77
C ALA A 210 -10.87 -13.90 1.15
N TYR A 211 -9.91 -13.14 1.66
CA TYR A 211 -10.13 -11.74 2.02
C TYR A 211 -10.41 -10.86 0.80
N THR A 212 -9.68 -11.04 -0.30
CA THR A 212 -9.93 -10.35 -1.56
C THR A 212 -11.31 -10.66 -2.12
N THR A 213 -11.78 -11.90 -1.96
CA THR A 213 -13.13 -12.31 -2.34
C THR A 213 -14.16 -11.56 -1.48
N TRP A 214 -14.00 -11.57 -0.16
CA TRP A 214 -14.88 -10.84 0.76
C TRP A 214 -14.93 -9.33 0.45
N LEU A 215 -13.80 -8.70 0.13
CA LEU A 215 -13.74 -7.30 -0.29
C LEU A 215 -14.53 -7.00 -1.57
N ASN A 216 -14.71 -7.99 -2.44
CA ASN A 216 -15.40 -7.84 -3.73
C ASN A 216 -16.84 -8.33 -3.74
N THR A 217 -17.28 -9.07 -2.73
CA THR A 217 -18.62 -9.68 -2.71
C THR A 217 -19.46 -9.29 -1.49
N SER A 218 -18.84 -8.93 -0.37
CA SER A 218 -19.57 -8.48 0.83
C SER A 218 -20.21 -7.11 0.61
N GLN A 219 -21.30 -6.84 1.32
CA GLN A 219 -21.96 -5.54 1.28
C GLN A 219 -21.00 -4.41 1.68
N LYS A 220 -20.22 -4.59 2.76
CA LYS A 220 -19.24 -3.60 3.23
C LYS A 220 -18.12 -3.38 2.21
N GLY A 221 -17.61 -4.44 1.61
CA GLY A 221 -16.60 -4.37 0.56
C GLY A 221 -17.08 -3.59 -0.66
N LEU A 222 -18.30 -3.88 -1.14
CA LEU A 222 -18.91 -3.17 -2.26
C LEU A 222 -19.23 -1.71 -1.95
N GLN A 223 -19.62 -1.39 -0.71
CA GLN A 223 -19.82 -0.01 -0.28
C GLN A 223 -18.50 0.77 -0.29
N GLU A 224 -17.44 0.24 0.32
CA GLU A 224 -16.12 0.89 0.36
C GLU A 224 -15.53 1.07 -1.05
N LYS A 225 -15.69 0.07 -1.91
CA LYS A 225 -15.27 0.14 -3.31
C LYS A 225 -15.93 1.33 -4.05
N ASN A 226 -17.11 1.77 -3.65
CA ASN A 226 -17.90 2.76 -4.37
C ASN A 226 -17.97 4.14 -3.69
N VAL A 227 -17.25 4.36 -2.58
CA VAL A 227 -17.04 5.71 -2.04
C VAL A 227 -16.18 6.54 -3.01
N LYS A 228 -16.15 7.87 -2.82
CA LYS A 228 -15.60 8.80 -3.83
C LYS A 228 -14.22 9.38 -3.51
N ASN A 229 -13.72 9.17 -2.29
CA ASN A 229 -12.49 9.77 -1.77
C ASN A 229 -11.41 8.71 -1.54
N ASN A 230 -10.40 9.03 -0.72
CA ASN A 230 -9.29 8.15 -0.34
C ASN A 230 -9.68 6.71 0.05
N HIS A 231 -10.89 6.47 0.57
CA HIS A 231 -11.33 5.13 0.95
C HIS A 231 -11.43 4.16 -0.26
N THR A 232 -11.92 4.59 -1.44
CA THR A 232 -11.95 3.70 -2.62
C THR A 232 -10.54 3.51 -3.22
N THR A 233 -9.67 4.51 -3.05
CA THR A 233 -8.24 4.39 -3.39
C THR A 233 -7.60 3.33 -2.49
N CYS A 234 -7.86 3.38 -1.18
CA CYS A 234 -7.36 2.43 -0.19
C CYS A 234 -7.89 1.01 -0.41
N TRP A 235 -9.17 0.87 -0.77
CA TRP A 235 -9.74 -0.41 -1.18
C TRP A 235 -8.99 -0.96 -2.40
N THR A 236 -8.79 -0.13 -3.43
CA THR A 236 -8.17 -0.57 -4.69
C THR A 236 -6.70 -0.94 -4.50
N MET A 237 -5.94 -0.20 -3.69
CA MET A 237 -4.52 -0.52 -3.43
C MET A 237 -4.35 -1.82 -2.64
N GLN A 238 -5.23 -2.10 -1.68
CA GLN A 238 -5.25 -3.35 -0.94
C GLN A 238 -5.52 -4.53 -1.89
N VAL A 239 -6.60 -4.45 -2.67
CA VAL A 239 -6.97 -5.50 -3.61
C VAL A 239 -5.88 -5.73 -4.67
N ALA A 240 -5.25 -4.66 -5.17
CA ALA A 240 -4.12 -4.79 -6.10
C ALA A 240 -2.92 -5.49 -5.47
N SER A 241 -2.55 -5.13 -4.23
CA SER A 241 -1.44 -5.74 -3.49
C SER A 241 -1.67 -7.24 -3.26
N PHE A 242 -2.87 -7.61 -2.80
CA PHE A 242 -3.22 -9.00 -2.51
C PHE A 242 -3.36 -9.84 -3.79
N ALA A 243 -3.94 -9.27 -4.85
CA ALA A 243 -4.01 -9.90 -6.16
C ALA A 243 -2.61 -10.17 -6.73
N LYS A 244 -1.65 -9.27 -6.51
CA LYS A 244 -0.25 -9.46 -6.92
C LYS A 244 0.38 -10.65 -6.21
N LEU A 245 0.25 -10.74 -4.89
CA LEU A 245 0.74 -11.89 -4.10
C LEU A 245 0.15 -13.21 -4.60
N CYS A 246 -1.15 -13.22 -4.90
CA CYS A 246 -1.87 -14.42 -5.33
C CYS A 246 -1.76 -14.72 -6.83
N GLY A 247 -1.06 -13.91 -7.61
CA GLY A 247 -0.95 -14.08 -9.07
C GLY A 247 -2.28 -13.90 -9.82
N ASN A 248 -3.25 -13.18 -9.23
CA ASN A 248 -4.58 -12.98 -9.82
C ASN A 248 -4.54 -11.85 -10.87
N LYS A 249 -4.14 -12.19 -12.09
CA LYS A 249 -4.01 -11.23 -13.20
C LYS A 249 -5.33 -10.52 -13.54
N ALA A 250 -6.45 -11.22 -13.54
CA ALA A 250 -7.75 -10.62 -13.86
C ALA A 250 -8.12 -9.51 -12.85
N MET A 251 -7.82 -9.72 -11.56
CA MET A 251 -8.05 -8.71 -10.53
C MET A 251 -7.08 -7.52 -10.67
N LEU A 252 -5.83 -7.74 -11.05
CA LEU A 252 -4.87 -6.66 -11.35
C LEU A 252 -5.32 -5.81 -12.55
N ASP A 253 -5.80 -6.45 -13.61
CA ASP A 253 -6.33 -5.77 -14.80
C ASP A 253 -7.61 -4.97 -14.45
N SER A 254 -8.46 -5.50 -13.56
CA SER A 254 -9.61 -4.77 -13.00
C SER A 254 -9.19 -3.54 -12.19
N CYS A 255 -8.19 -3.66 -11.31
CA CYS A 255 -7.67 -2.54 -10.51
C CYS A 255 -7.04 -1.45 -11.40
N THR A 256 -6.31 -1.85 -12.44
CA THR A 256 -5.82 -0.96 -13.49
C THR A 256 -6.94 -0.15 -14.12
N ASN A 257 -8.01 -0.82 -14.55
CA ASN A 257 -9.13 -0.16 -15.21
C ASN A 257 -9.81 0.82 -14.26
N ARG A 258 -9.97 0.43 -12.98
CA ARG A 258 -10.47 1.32 -11.93
C ARG A 258 -9.58 2.54 -11.74
N PHE A 259 -8.25 2.40 -11.71
CA PHE A 259 -7.34 3.54 -11.61
C PHE A 259 -7.59 4.54 -12.75
N LYS A 260 -7.64 4.05 -13.99
CA LYS A 260 -7.75 4.86 -15.21
C LYS A 260 -9.14 5.49 -15.41
N GLN A 261 -10.20 4.78 -15.02
CA GLN A 261 -11.58 5.17 -15.35
C GLN A 261 -12.38 5.71 -14.16
N VAL A 262 -12.00 5.35 -12.93
CA VAL A 262 -12.77 5.69 -11.73
C VAL A 262 -11.97 6.58 -10.79
N LEU A 263 -10.73 6.24 -10.47
CA LEU A 263 -9.97 6.92 -9.42
C LEU A 263 -9.37 8.23 -9.92
N LEU A 264 -8.34 8.16 -10.76
CA LEU A 264 -7.60 9.34 -11.22
C LEU A 264 -8.51 10.41 -11.86
N PRO A 265 -9.38 10.10 -12.85
CA PRO A 265 -10.16 11.14 -13.52
C PRO A 265 -11.20 11.84 -12.62
N ASN A 266 -11.75 11.13 -11.62
CA ASN A 266 -12.84 11.66 -10.80
C ASN A 266 -12.39 12.22 -9.44
N GLN A 267 -11.20 11.86 -8.95
CA GLN A 267 -10.69 12.37 -7.68
C GLN A 267 -9.71 13.53 -7.82
N MET A 268 -8.94 13.58 -8.92
CA MET A 268 -7.90 14.59 -9.11
C MET A 268 -8.48 15.83 -9.82
N GLY A 269 -8.14 17.03 -9.33
CA GLY A 269 -8.38 18.30 -10.00
C GLY A 269 -7.42 18.52 -11.19
N LEU A 270 -7.73 19.48 -12.07
CA LEU A 270 -6.88 19.78 -13.24
C LEU A 270 -5.48 20.28 -12.87
N ASP A 271 -5.32 20.80 -11.66
CA ASP A 271 -4.07 21.29 -11.07
C ASP A 271 -3.25 20.20 -10.37
N GLY A 272 -3.80 18.97 -10.24
CA GLY A 272 -3.17 17.86 -9.53
C GLY A 272 -3.62 17.68 -8.08
N SER A 273 -4.44 18.59 -7.55
CA SER A 273 -5.00 18.48 -6.21
C SER A 273 -6.02 17.34 -6.09
N PHE A 274 -6.38 16.97 -4.85
CA PHE A 274 -7.50 16.07 -4.57
C PHE A 274 -8.59 16.81 -3.77
N PRO A 275 -9.62 17.38 -4.42
CA PRO A 275 -10.56 18.31 -3.76
C PRO A 275 -11.34 17.74 -2.57
N LEU A 276 -11.68 16.44 -2.59
CA LEU A 276 -12.39 15.79 -1.47
C LEU A 276 -11.49 15.66 -0.24
N GLU A 277 -10.18 15.65 -0.42
CA GLU A 277 -9.19 15.60 0.66
C GLU A 277 -8.89 17.00 1.20
N LEU A 278 -8.79 17.98 0.30
CA LEU A 278 -8.62 19.40 0.65
C LEU A 278 -9.80 20.00 1.43
N SER A 279 -11.00 19.43 1.29
CA SER A 279 -12.21 19.91 2.00
C SER A 279 -12.32 19.40 3.44
N ARG A 280 -11.38 18.57 3.90
CA ARG A 280 -11.38 17.96 5.22
C ARG A 280 -10.81 18.87 6.29
N THR A 281 -11.03 18.49 7.55
CA THR A 281 -10.46 19.17 8.73
C THR A 281 -8.95 18.96 8.89
N LYS A 282 -8.37 17.99 8.17
CA LYS A 282 -6.92 17.73 8.09
C LYS A 282 -6.46 17.73 6.62
N PRO A 283 -6.62 18.84 5.89
CA PRO A 283 -6.46 18.83 4.45
C PRO A 283 -5.03 18.47 3.99
N TYR A 284 -4.01 18.75 4.81
CA TYR A 284 -2.61 18.41 4.48
C TYR A 284 -2.36 16.91 4.62
N GLY A 285 -2.69 16.34 5.79
CA GLY A 285 -2.57 14.90 6.04
C GLY A 285 -3.39 14.05 5.07
N TYR A 286 -4.64 14.44 4.77
CA TYR A 286 -5.47 13.71 3.81
C TYR A 286 -4.92 13.77 2.37
N SER A 287 -4.36 14.92 1.96
CA SER A 287 -3.75 15.07 0.64
C SER A 287 -2.51 14.19 0.48
N ILE A 288 -1.65 14.17 1.49
CA ILE A 288 -0.48 13.27 1.58
C ILE A 288 -0.94 11.82 1.48
N PHE A 289 -1.87 11.43 2.35
CA PHE A 289 -2.31 10.05 2.49
C PHE A 289 -2.92 9.50 1.19
N ASN A 290 -3.81 10.25 0.54
CA ASN A 290 -4.40 9.80 -0.72
C ASN A 290 -3.38 9.77 -1.86
N LEU A 291 -2.43 10.71 -1.90
CA LEU A 291 -1.38 10.70 -2.93
C LEU A 291 -0.46 9.49 -2.77
N ASP A 292 -0.05 9.13 -1.54
CA ASP A 292 0.70 7.90 -1.28
C ASP A 292 -0.06 6.66 -1.74
N ALA A 293 -1.36 6.59 -1.48
CA ALA A 293 -2.20 5.48 -1.95
C ALA A 293 -2.28 5.41 -3.49
N MET A 294 -2.45 6.55 -4.17
CA MET A 294 -2.49 6.62 -5.64
C MET A 294 -1.14 6.25 -6.26
N VAL A 295 -0.02 6.72 -5.71
CA VAL A 295 1.33 6.37 -6.19
C VAL A 295 1.64 4.90 -5.93
N THR A 296 1.20 4.34 -4.80
CA THR A 296 1.33 2.92 -4.51
C THR A 296 0.63 2.06 -5.57
N LEU A 297 -0.55 2.49 -6.06
CA LEU A 297 -1.22 1.82 -7.19
C LEU A 297 -0.35 1.84 -8.46
N CYS A 298 0.28 2.97 -8.78
CA CYS A 298 1.22 3.05 -9.91
C CYS A 298 2.39 2.07 -9.72
N GLN A 299 2.93 1.96 -8.51
CA GLN A 299 4.03 1.03 -8.21
C GLN A 299 3.61 -0.45 -8.33
N ILE A 300 2.40 -0.81 -7.89
CA ILE A 300 1.90 -2.19 -7.94
C ILE A 300 1.50 -2.60 -9.36
N LEU A 301 0.77 -1.74 -10.08
CA LEU A 301 0.06 -2.08 -11.31
C LEU A 301 0.84 -1.77 -12.59
N SER A 302 1.93 -1.00 -12.51
CA SER A 302 2.77 -0.75 -13.69
C SER A 302 3.56 -2.00 -14.09
N SER A 303 3.67 -2.22 -15.39
CA SER A 303 4.39 -3.32 -16.04
C SER A 303 5.00 -2.85 -17.35
N SER A 304 5.78 -3.69 -18.03
CA SER A 304 6.34 -3.37 -19.35
C SER A 304 5.28 -3.12 -20.43
N SER A 305 4.11 -3.79 -20.33
CA SER A 305 2.99 -3.59 -21.25
C SER A 305 2.07 -2.44 -20.86
N GLN A 306 2.15 -1.96 -19.62
CA GLN A 306 1.25 -0.93 -19.12
C GLN A 306 1.90 -0.12 -18.00
N ASN A 307 2.26 1.11 -18.30
CA ASN A 307 2.92 2.00 -17.34
C ASN A 307 1.96 3.07 -16.83
N LEU A 308 1.49 2.95 -15.58
CA LEU A 308 0.60 3.95 -14.97
C LEU A 308 1.35 5.23 -14.58
N TRP A 309 2.67 5.19 -14.44
CA TRP A 309 3.47 6.41 -14.23
C TRP A 309 3.45 7.34 -15.45
N ALA A 310 3.27 6.79 -16.65
CA ALA A 310 3.15 7.54 -17.89
C ALA A 310 1.69 7.77 -18.32
N TYR A 311 0.72 7.28 -17.54
CA TYR A 311 -0.69 7.45 -17.86
C TYR A 311 -1.16 8.87 -17.58
N GLU A 312 -1.89 9.43 -18.54
CA GLU A 312 -2.51 10.75 -18.46
C GLU A 312 -3.94 10.66 -19.02
N THR A 313 -4.87 11.34 -18.37
CA THR A 313 -6.25 11.50 -18.87
C THR A 313 -6.29 12.51 -20.03
N ALA A 314 -7.38 12.53 -20.80
CA ALA A 314 -7.51 13.46 -21.93
C ALA A 314 -7.45 14.95 -21.51
N ASP A 315 -7.83 15.26 -20.26
CA ASP A 315 -7.77 16.60 -19.65
C ASP A 315 -6.47 16.85 -18.85
N GLY A 316 -5.46 15.98 -18.99
CA GLY A 316 -4.11 16.22 -18.48
C GLY A 316 -3.90 15.87 -16.99
N LYS A 317 -4.75 15.05 -16.37
CA LYS A 317 -4.52 14.54 -15.01
C LYS A 317 -3.58 13.35 -15.09
N SER A 318 -2.53 13.37 -14.26
CA SER A 318 -1.53 12.32 -14.20
C SER A 318 -0.96 12.22 -12.79
N ILE A 319 -0.43 11.06 -12.42
CA ILE A 319 0.17 10.91 -11.09
C ILE A 319 1.38 11.84 -10.91
N LYS A 320 2.13 12.11 -12.00
CA LYS A 320 3.20 13.12 -12.02
C LYS A 320 2.69 14.49 -11.59
N LYS A 321 1.52 14.90 -12.07
CA LYS A 321 0.88 16.18 -11.72
C LYS A 321 0.48 16.21 -10.24
N GLY A 322 -0.04 15.11 -9.70
CA GLY A 322 -0.33 15.00 -8.27
C GLY A 322 0.90 15.17 -7.38
N ILE A 323 2.03 14.53 -7.75
CA ILE A 323 3.29 14.70 -7.01
C ILE A 323 3.81 16.14 -7.15
N ALA A 324 3.78 16.71 -8.36
CA ALA A 324 4.21 18.08 -8.60
C ALA A 324 3.36 19.11 -7.86
N TYR A 325 2.06 18.86 -7.67
CA TYR A 325 1.16 19.70 -6.88
C TYR A 325 1.56 19.73 -5.41
N LEU A 326 1.80 18.55 -4.81
CA LEU A 326 2.02 18.46 -3.36
C LEU A 326 3.47 18.75 -2.94
N TYR A 327 4.45 18.45 -3.81
CA TYR A 327 5.87 18.57 -3.53
C TYR A 327 6.32 19.93 -2.93
N PRO A 328 5.89 21.10 -3.45
CA PRO A 328 6.31 22.39 -2.89
C PRO A 328 5.95 22.53 -1.40
N TYR A 329 4.79 22.01 -0.99
CA TYR A 329 4.32 22.06 0.40
C TYR A 329 4.95 20.99 1.30
N ILE A 330 5.62 20.00 0.73
CA ILE A 330 6.46 19.05 1.47
C ILE A 330 7.86 19.63 1.67
N ALA A 331 8.39 20.28 0.63
CA ALA A 331 9.68 20.96 0.69
C ALA A 331 9.64 22.16 1.64
N ASP A 332 8.54 22.91 1.65
CA ASP A 332 8.29 24.02 2.57
C ASP A 332 6.83 24.03 3.04
N LYS A 333 6.58 23.41 4.21
CA LYS A 333 5.25 23.35 4.83
C LYS A 333 4.65 24.73 5.13
N SER A 334 5.47 25.77 5.30
CA SER A 334 4.96 27.13 5.59
C SER A 334 4.19 27.75 4.42
N THR A 335 4.36 27.21 3.21
CA THR A 335 3.69 27.68 1.99
C THR A 335 2.33 27.02 1.76
N TRP A 336 1.89 26.12 2.65
CA TRP A 336 0.58 25.46 2.53
C TRP A 336 -0.58 26.48 2.50
N PRO A 337 -1.47 26.45 1.49
CA PRO A 337 -2.44 27.53 1.27
C PRO A 337 -3.73 27.40 2.09
N LEU A 338 -3.95 26.28 2.76
CA LEU A 338 -5.16 26.03 3.57
C LEU A 338 -4.85 26.11 5.06
N LYS A 339 -5.91 26.05 5.88
CA LYS A 339 -5.77 25.98 7.34
C LYS A 339 -4.95 24.75 7.73
N ALA A 340 -4.19 24.91 8.81
CA ALA A 340 -3.49 23.81 9.46
C ALA A 340 -4.47 22.70 9.88
N ASP A 341 -3.99 21.47 9.83
CA ASP A 341 -4.73 20.29 10.26
C ASP A 341 -5.13 20.42 11.74
N VAL A 342 -6.41 20.12 12.06
CA VAL A 342 -6.94 20.26 13.44
C VAL A 342 -6.24 19.38 14.47
N MET A 343 -5.56 18.31 14.03
CA MET A 343 -4.62 17.54 14.85
C MET A 343 -3.45 17.08 14.00
N TYR A 344 -2.28 16.91 14.63
CA TYR A 344 -1.07 16.32 14.05
C TYR A 344 -0.40 17.15 12.94
N TRP A 345 -0.76 18.43 12.79
CA TRP A 345 -0.13 19.35 11.84
C TRP A 345 1.41 19.37 11.95
N ASP A 346 1.93 19.37 13.18
CA ASP A 346 3.37 19.43 13.45
C ASP A 346 4.10 18.11 13.17
N ASN A 347 3.37 17.01 13.00
CA ASN A 347 3.95 15.69 12.79
C ASN A 347 4.08 15.31 11.30
N TRP A 348 3.50 16.11 10.41
CA TRP A 348 3.66 15.97 8.97
C TRP A 348 4.65 17.02 8.42
N PRO A 349 5.31 16.76 7.28
CA PRO A 349 5.38 15.48 6.57
C PRO A 349 6.46 14.55 7.15
N VAL A 350 6.37 13.27 6.80
CA VAL A 350 7.42 12.26 7.02
C VAL A 350 7.96 11.79 5.67
N ALA A 351 8.86 10.80 5.64
CA ALA A 351 9.47 10.28 4.41
C ALA A 351 8.46 9.55 3.50
N GLN A 352 7.59 10.33 2.83
CA GLN A 352 6.45 9.81 2.08
C GLN A 352 6.88 8.97 0.86
N PRO A 353 6.32 7.76 0.69
CA PRO A 353 6.57 6.89 -0.45
C PRO A 353 6.40 7.56 -1.81
N PHE A 354 5.44 8.49 -1.97
CA PHE A 354 5.20 9.14 -3.25
C PHE A 354 6.42 9.91 -3.78
N LEU A 355 7.25 10.47 -2.89
CA LEU A 355 8.46 11.18 -3.29
C LEU A 355 9.54 10.22 -3.78
N LEU A 356 9.78 9.13 -3.04
CA LEU A 356 10.81 8.15 -3.43
C LEU A 356 10.43 7.41 -4.72
N PHE A 357 9.19 6.90 -4.80
CA PHE A 357 8.74 6.19 -5.99
C PHE A 357 8.61 7.12 -7.19
N GLY A 358 8.13 8.35 -6.99
CA GLY A 358 8.14 9.38 -8.01
C GLY A 358 9.56 9.72 -8.49
N ALA A 359 10.51 9.90 -7.57
CA ALA A 359 11.89 10.17 -7.91
C ALA A 359 12.49 9.05 -8.78
N ALA A 360 12.22 7.79 -8.44
CA ALA A 360 12.66 6.64 -9.22
C ALA A 360 12.00 6.61 -10.61
N ALA A 361 10.68 6.82 -10.69
CA ALA A 361 9.91 6.74 -11.92
C ALA A 361 10.22 7.87 -12.92
N TYR A 362 10.52 9.08 -12.43
CA TYR A 362 10.76 10.26 -13.27
C TYR A 362 12.19 10.77 -13.25
N GLN A 363 13.11 10.04 -12.60
CA GLN A 363 14.51 10.44 -12.46
C GLN A 363 14.66 11.85 -11.84
N ASN A 364 13.78 12.18 -10.89
CA ASN A 364 13.74 13.49 -10.27
C ASN A 364 14.61 13.52 -9.01
N THR A 365 15.73 14.25 -9.08
CA THR A 365 16.69 14.36 -7.97
C THR A 365 16.17 15.18 -6.80
N ASP A 366 15.32 16.17 -7.05
CA ASP A 366 14.79 17.07 -6.03
C ASP A 366 13.76 16.37 -5.14
N TRP A 367 12.95 15.48 -5.73
CA TRP A 367 12.00 14.65 -4.99
C TRP A 367 12.74 13.64 -4.10
N TYR A 368 13.81 13.01 -4.61
CA TYR A 368 14.66 12.15 -3.79
C TYR A 368 15.33 12.94 -2.66
N ALA A 369 15.89 14.11 -2.96
CA ALA A 369 16.57 14.95 -1.98
C ALA A 369 15.62 15.45 -0.87
N ALA A 370 14.36 15.74 -1.20
CA ALA A 370 13.34 16.05 -0.20
C ALA A 370 13.02 14.81 0.65
N TRP A 371 12.73 13.67 0.03
CA TRP A 371 12.45 12.41 0.74
C TRP A 371 13.57 12.03 1.71
N ALA A 372 14.83 12.14 1.27
CA ALA A 372 16.00 11.77 2.06
C ALA A 372 16.15 12.59 3.35
N LYS A 373 15.63 13.83 3.40
CA LYS A 373 15.74 14.73 4.56
C LYS A 373 14.60 14.59 5.57
N LEU A 374 13.51 13.92 5.19
CA LEU A 374 12.31 13.78 6.03
C LEU A 374 12.51 12.71 7.10
N ASP A 375 11.62 12.69 8.09
CA ASP A 375 11.63 11.69 9.16
C ASP A 375 11.30 10.29 8.62
N HIS A 376 12.22 9.34 8.77
CA HIS A 376 12.09 7.94 8.35
C HIS A 376 11.62 7.02 9.48
N ASP A 377 11.49 7.51 10.71
CA ASP A 377 11.09 6.72 11.88
C ASP A 377 10.08 7.49 12.77
N PRO A 378 8.91 7.83 12.21
CA PRO A 378 7.91 8.59 12.94
C PRO A 378 7.38 7.82 14.14
N LYS A 379 7.22 8.54 15.26
CA LYS A 379 6.79 7.98 16.55
C LYS A 379 5.31 8.16 16.85
N VAL A 380 4.64 9.08 16.15
CA VAL A 380 3.23 9.40 16.39
C VAL A 380 2.32 8.35 15.78
N GLU A 381 1.45 7.74 16.59
CA GLU A 381 0.56 6.64 16.17
C GLU A 381 -0.32 7.02 14.97
N GLU A 382 -0.85 8.25 14.93
CA GLU A 382 -1.62 8.78 13.79
C GLU A 382 -0.82 8.75 12.49
N VAL A 383 0.43 9.21 12.54
CA VAL A 383 1.28 9.28 11.36
C VAL A 383 1.64 7.87 10.91
N ILE A 384 1.98 6.99 11.86
CA ILE A 384 2.28 5.59 11.60
C ILE A 384 1.08 4.90 10.93
N ARG A 385 -0.15 5.07 11.42
CA ARG A 385 -1.33 4.41 10.83
C ARG A 385 -1.69 4.93 9.43
N ASN A 386 -1.32 6.17 9.12
CA ASN A 386 -1.54 6.76 7.79
C ASN A 386 -0.32 6.61 6.86
N LEU A 387 0.71 5.87 7.26
CA LEU A 387 1.87 5.55 6.42
C LEU A 387 1.92 4.03 6.16
N PRO A 388 1.14 3.50 5.19
CA PRO A 388 1.04 2.06 4.98
C PRO A 388 2.31 1.41 4.41
N ILE A 389 3.14 2.18 3.69
CA ILE A 389 4.46 1.74 3.21
C ILE A 389 5.52 2.43 4.07
N ARG A 390 6.19 1.65 4.91
CA ARG A 390 7.26 2.14 5.81
C ARG A 390 8.63 1.61 5.40
N HIS A 391 8.65 0.48 4.70
CA HIS A 391 9.85 -0.17 4.21
C HIS A 391 9.86 -0.10 2.68
N PRO A 392 10.17 1.06 2.07
CA PRO A 392 9.99 1.25 0.63
C PRO A 392 10.89 0.34 -0.23
N LEU A 393 12.02 -0.14 0.29
CA LEU A 393 12.93 -0.99 -0.48
C LEU A 393 12.32 -2.32 -0.91
N ILE A 394 11.37 -2.88 -0.16
CA ILE A 394 10.70 -4.12 -0.59
C ILE A 394 9.72 -3.90 -1.75
N TRP A 395 9.43 -2.64 -2.10
CA TRP A 395 8.55 -2.25 -3.21
C TRP A 395 9.28 -1.83 -4.49
N MET A 396 10.57 -1.53 -4.38
CA MET A 396 11.48 -1.19 -5.50
C MET A 396 12.22 -2.43 -5.98
#